data_AF-A0A2E9QXS5-F1
#
_entry.id   AF-A0A2E9QXS5-F1
#
_cell.length_a   1.000
_cell.length_b   1.000
_cell.length_c   1.000
_cell.angle_alpha   90.00
_cell.angle_beta   90.00
_cell.angle_gamma   90.00
#
_symmetry.space_group_name_H-M   'P 1'
#
loop_
_entity.id
_entity.type
_entity.pdbx_description
1 polymer ?
#
loop_
_entity_poly.entity_id
_entity_poly.type
_entity_poly.pdbx_seq_one_letter_code
_entity_poly.pdbx_strand_id
1 'polypeptide(L)'
;MSEASRKIEEKSARQLLRETRKLQKKFKKKLEENEQKELQEAIDALTEALDKQEKLSLLTKDLEQLATRLFAPYRKSVTREYVESILIAVAVALLLRTFVVEPFKIPSGSMIPTLAIGDHIFVNKLSYGLWIPFAQKKLRFGAGPQRGDVIVFIYPKDPTKDFIKRVVGLPGDTIEVRNNVVFINKKKIGLVKKHMHTYKEQDEMSRQWYSRKGRVYIEDLFGVKHTLLQDENAIPSNRNWSSFTDAPQNLRSWGPKVKPGFVFVMGDNRDHSSDSREWGLVPVKNIKGRAVLVWLSYGGGKGIRFDRFFTLIK
;
A
#
# COMPACT_ATOMS: atom_id res chain seq x y z
N MET A 1 4.14 62.84 -4.31
CA MET A 1 4.06 61.42 -3.89
C MET A 1 3.36 61.35 -2.54
N SER A 2 2.45 60.40 -2.34
CA SER A 2 1.80 60.19 -1.03
C SER A 2 2.78 59.52 -0.06
N GLU A 3 2.59 59.72 1.25
CA GLU A 3 3.40 59.08 2.29
C GLU A 3 3.34 57.54 2.23
N ALA A 4 2.21 56.99 1.77
CA ALA A 4 2.01 55.57 1.57
C ALA A 4 2.89 55.02 0.42
N SER A 5 3.02 55.75 -0.68
CA SER A 5 3.89 55.35 -1.81
C SER A 5 5.36 55.30 -1.41
N ARG A 6 5.81 56.25 -0.58
CA ARG A 6 7.20 56.28 -0.07
C ARG A 6 7.55 55.07 0.80
N LYS A 7 6.66 54.69 1.72
CA LYS A 7 6.87 53.51 2.60
C LYS A 7 6.93 52.19 1.80
N ILE A 8 6.19 52.10 0.69
CA ILE A 8 6.23 50.94 -0.20
C ILE A 8 7.58 50.85 -0.92
N GLU A 9 8.07 51.96 -1.48
CA GLU A 9 9.38 52.01 -2.15
C GLU A 9 10.53 51.64 -1.20
N GLU A 10 10.52 52.19 0.02
CA GLU A 10 11.53 51.89 1.04
C GLU A 10 11.54 50.40 1.42
N LYS A 11 10.35 49.81 1.59
CA LYS A 11 10.21 48.39 1.89
C LYS A 11 10.74 47.51 0.76
N SER A 12 10.42 47.86 -0.49
CA SER A 12 10.88 47.15 -1.69
C SER A 12 12.41 47.24 -1.84
N ALA A 13 13.00 48.42 -1.67
CA ALA A 13 14.45 48.62 -1.74
C ALA A 13 15.20 47.81 -0.67
N ARG A 14 14.69 47.81 0.58
CA ARG A 14 15.25 47.00 1.68
C ARG A 14 15.15 45.49 1.39
N GLN A 15 14.04 45.04 0.80
CA GLN A 15 13.88 43.63 0.42
C GLN A 15 14.89 43.25 -0.68
N LEU A 16 15.02 44.06 -1.72
CA LEU A 16 15.97 43.84 -2.81
C LEU A 16 17.40 43.78 -2.30
N LEU A 17 17.85 44.73 -1.47
CA LEU A 17 19.18 44.69 -0.86
C LEU A 17 19.44 43.40 -0.09
N ARG A 18 18.45 42.91 0.67
CA ARG A 18 18.57 41.68 1.44
C ARG A 18 18.71 40.45 0.54
N GLU A 19 17.95 40.39 -0.56
CA GLU A 19 18.04 39.31 -1.53
C GLU A 19 19.35 39.35 -2.32
N THR A 20 19.74 40.53 -2.81
CA THR A 20 20.98 40.71 -3.59
C THR A 20 22.22 40.42 -2.75
N ARG A 21 22.28 40.87 -1.47
CA ARG A 21 23.40 40.51 -0.57
C ARG A 21 23.48 39.01 -0.29
N LYS A 22 22.34 38.30 -0.19
CA LYS A 22 22.33 36.83 -0.06
C LYS A 22 22.90 36.16 -1.32
N LEU A 23 22.50 36.62 -2.50
CA LEU A 23 23.01 36.10 -3.78
C LEU A 23 24.49 36.40 -3.96
N GLN A 24 24.93 37.63 -3.67
CA GLN A 24 26.33 38.05 -3.66
C GLN A 24 27.16 37.12 -2.77
N LYS A 25 26.74 36.87 -1.53
CA LYS A 25 27.46 35.96 -0.63
C LYS A 25 27.52 34.52 -1.15
N LYS A 26 26.43 34.02 -1.74
CA LYS A 26 26.31 32.64 -2.23
C LYS A 26 27.12 32.40 -3.51
N PHE A 27 27.20 33.40 -4.39
CA PHE A 27 27.79 33.27 -5.72
C PHE A 27 29.04 34.14 -5.95
N LYS A 28 29.60 34.78 -4.91
CA LYS A 28 30.79 35.64 -4.99
C LYS A 28 31.92 35.04 -5.85
N LYS A 29 32.28 33.78 -5.60
CA LYS A 29 33.36 33.08 -6.31
C LYS A 29 33.06 32.74 -7.78
N LYS A 30 31.81 32.96 -8.23
CA LYS A 30 31.37 32.66 -9.60
C LYS A 30 31.19 33.93 -10.46
N LEU A 31 31.38 35.11 -9.87
CA LEU A 31 31.33 36.40 -10.56
C LEU A 31 32.76 36.85 -10.85
N GLU A 32 32.97 37.48 -12.00
CA GLU A 32 34.25 38.13 -12.32
C GLU A 32 34.53 39.31 -11.37
N GLU A 33 35.79 39.73 -11.26
CA GLU A 33 36.18 40.82 -10.33
C GLU A 33 35.49 42.15 -10.67
N ASN A 34 35.29 42.44 -11.95
CA ASN A 34 34.54 43.60 -12.45
C ASN A 34 33.06 43.54 -12.03
N GLU A 35 32.38 42.40 -12.19
CA GLU A 35 30.98 42.18 -11.81
C GLU A 35 30.77 42.27 -10.30
N GLN A 36 31.72 41.75 -9.51
CA GLN A 36 31.71 41.88 -8.05
C GLN A 36 31.78 43.34 -7.62
N LYS A 37 32.64 44.13 -8.28
CA LYS A 37 32.80 45.56 -8.01
C LYS A 37 31.54 46.34 -8.41
N GLU A 38 31.02 46.12 -9.62
CA GLU A 38 29.79 46.74 -10.13
C GLU A 38 28.59 46.45 -9.22
N LEU A 39 28.44 45.20 -8.76
CA LEU A 39 27.38 44.81 -7.83
C LEU A 39 27.53 45.45 -6.45
N GLN A 40 28.77 45.58 -5.95
CA GLN A 40 29.04 46.22 -4.66
C GLN A 40 28.72 47.72 -4.70
N GLU A 41 29.16 48.41 -5.76
CA GLU A 41 28.87 49.83 -5.98
C GLU A 41 27.36 50.10 -6.05
N ALA A 42 26.61 49.25 -6.75
CA ALA A 42 25.14 49.38 -6.82
C ALA A 42 24.44 49.11 -5.47
N ILE A 43 24.94 48.17 -4.66
CA ILE A 43 24.44 47.92 -3.30
C ILE A 43 24.71 49.12 -2.40
N ASP A 44 25.91 49.70 -2.47
CA ASP A 44 26.32 50.82 -1.63
C ASP A 44 25.55 52.10 -2.01
N ALA A 45 25.39 52.37 -3.31
CA ALA A 45 24.58 53.48 -3.81
C ALA A 45 23.11 53.41 -3.36
N LEU A 46 22.49 52.23 -3.41
CA LEU A 46 21.11 52.05 -2.93
C LEU A 46 21.01 52.12 -1.39
N THR A 47 22.05 51.69 -0.67
CA THR A 47 22.10 51.82 0.80
C THR A 47 22.19 53.29 1.21
N GLU A 48 23.05 54.06 0.55
CA GLU A 48 23.18 55.50 0.79
C GLU A 48 21.90 56.27 0.40
N ALA A 49 21.24 55.87 -0.69
CA ALA A 49 19.97 56.44 -1.11
C ALA A 49 18.82 56.17 -0.13
N LEU A 50 18.84 55.03 0.56
CA LEU A 50 17.89 54.73 1.65
C LEU A 50 18.08 55.67 2.83
N ASP A 51 19.32 56.01 3.17
CA ASP A 51 19.63 56.93 4.26
C ASP A 51 19.33 58.39 3.90
N LYS A 52 19.61 58.79 2.64
CA LYS A 52 19.39 60.16 2.15
C LYS A 52 17.99 60.41 1.59
N GLN A 53 17.17 59.37 1.43
CA GLN A 53 15.82 59.43 0.82
C GLN A 53 15.78 60.05 -0.59
N GLU A 54 16.86 59.91 -1.37
CA GLU A 54 16.96 60.47 -2.72
C GLU A 54 17.08 59.39 -3.78
N LYS A 55 16.42 59.58 -4.93
CA LYS A 55 16.55 58.72 -6.13
C LYS A 55 16.28 57.22 -5.91
N LEU A 56 15.47 56.88 -4.89
CA LEU A 56 15.23 55.50 -4.47
C LEU A 56 14.68 54.61 -5.60
N SER A 57 13.70 55.10 -6.37
CA SER A 57 13.06 54.29 -7.41
C SER A 57 14.02 53.95 -8.57
N LEU A 58 14.90 54.88 -8.93
CA LEU A 58 15.86 54.71 -10.02
C LEU A 58 16.91 53.65 -9.63
N LEU A 59 17.56 53.84 -8.47
CA LEU A 59 18.59 52.94 -7.99
C LEU A 59 18.06 51.54 -7.65
N THR A 60 16.80 51.44 -7.21
CA THR A 60 16.15 50.14 -7.00
C THR A 60 16.02 49.38 -8.33
N LYS A 61 15.61 50.07 -9.40
CA LYS A 61 15.46 49.48 -10.74
C LYS A 61 16.81 49.09 -11.33
N ASP A 62 17.83 49.93 -11.17
CA ASP A 62 19.19 49.65 -11.66
C ASP A 62 19.79 48.42 -10.98
N LEU A 63 19.66 48.33 -9.64
CA LEU A 63 20.11 47.17 -8.89
C LEU A 63 19.34 45.90 -9.27
N GLU A 64 18.03 46.00 -9.50
CA GLU A 64 17.20 44.88 -9.92
C GLU A 64 17.61 44.35 -11.30
N GLN A 65 17.87 45.23 -12.27
CA GLN A 65 18.35 44.86 -13.60
C GLN A 65 19.74 44.22 -13.52
N LEU A 66 20.66 44.81 -12.75
CA LEU A 66 22.01 44.29 -12.56
C LEU A 66 21.98 42.90 -11.89
N ALA A 67 21.22 42.76 -10.81
CA ALA A 67 21.07 41.48 -10.11
C ALA A 67 20.44 40.42 -11.02
N THR A 68 19.47 40.79 -11.86
CA THR A 68 18.86 39.87 -12.83
C THR A 68 19.88 39.42 -13.87
N ARG A 69 20.68 40.33 -14.44
CA ARG A 69 21.73 40.01 -15.42
C ARG A 69 22.78 39.07 -14.83
N LEU A 70 23.31 39.40 -13.65
CA LEU A 70 24.40 38.66 -13.01
C LEU A 70 23.94 37.29 -12.46
N PHE A 71 22.72 37.19 -11.94
CA PHE A 71 22.24 35.97 -11.28
C PHE A 71 21.28 35.13 -12.13
N ALA A 72 20.89 35.56 -13.34
CA ALA A 72 20.08 34.75 -14.25
C ALA A 72 20.64 33.34 -14.51
N PRO A 73 21.96 33.14 -14.74
CA PRO A 73 22.55 31.81 -14.93
C PRO A 73 22.52 30.95 -13.66
N TYR A 74 22.41 31.57 -12.49
CA TYR A 74 22.54 30.94 -11.18
C TYR A 74 21.21 30.71 -10.47
N ARG A 75 20.11 31.28 -11.00
CA ARG A 75 18.76 30.91 -10.59
C ARG A 75 18.54 29.45 -11.00
N LYS A 76 18.34 28.56 -10.03
CA LYS A 76 17.82 27.23 -10.33
C LYS A 76 16.52 27.41 -11.09
N SER A 77 16.37 26.73 -12.22
CA SER A 77 15.09 26.73 -12.91
C SER A 77 14.03 26.21 -11.94
N VAL A 78 12.94 26.96 -11.78
CA VAL A 78 11.76 26.54 -11.01
C VAL A 78 11.32 25.15 -11.46
N THR A 79 11.40 24.85 -12.76
CA THR A 79 11.08 23.52 -13.31
C THR A 79 11.99 22.42 -12.76
N ARG A 80 13.28 22.69 -12.55
CA ARG A 80 14.24 21.71 -12.02
C ARG A 80 13.92 21.36 -10.57
N GLU A 81 13.51 22.33 -9.75
CA GLU A 81 13.15 22.08 -8.35
C GLU A 81 11.89 21.22 -8.22
N TYR A 82 10.87 21.48 -9.05
CA TYR A 82 9.69 20.63 -9.13
C TYR A 82 10.03 19.21 -9.62
N VAL A 83 10.86 19.09 -10.66
CA VAL A 83 11.28 17.78 -11.20
C VAL A 83 12.09 17.00 -10.16
N GLU A 84 13.06 17.62 -9.48
CA GLU A 84 13.84 17.00 -8.40
C GLU A 84 12.91 16.48 -7.28
N SER A 85 11.92 17.28 -6.87
CA SER A 85 10.96 16.91 -5.83
C SER A 85 10.06 15.74 -6.25
N ILE A 86 9.55 15.76 -7.50
CA ILE A 86 8.73 14.67 -8.06
C ILE A 86 9.55 13.39 -8.16
N LEU A 87 10.81 13.47 -8.62
CA LEU A 87 11.70 12.32 -8.72
C LEU A 87 11.97 11.69 -7.35
N ILE A 88 12.21 12.51 -6.32
CA ILE A 88 12.38 12.02 -4.94
C ILE A 88 11.10 11.35 -4.46
N ALA A 89 9.93 11.96 -4.67
CA ALA A 89 8.65 11.38 -4.28
C ALA A 89 8.39 10.03 -4.98
N VAL A 90 8.67 9.93 -6.29
CA VAL A 90 8.57 8.69 -7.06
C VAL A 90 9.56 7.64 -6.54
N ALA A 91 10.81 8.02 -6.28
CA ALA A 91 11.82 7.11 -5.73
C ALA A 91 11.41 6.55 -4.36
N VAL A 92 10.89 7.40 -3.47
CA VAL A 92 10.35 6.98 -2.16
C VAL A 92 9.16 6.07 -2.34
N ALA A 93 8.20 6.41 -3.22
CA ALA A 93 7.05 5.56 -3.50
C ALA A 93 7.46 4.18 -4.07
N LEU A 94 8.46 4.13 -4.93
CA LEU A 94 9.03 2.89 -5.45
C LEU A 94 9.71 2.07 -4.35
N LEU A 95 10.49 2.69 -3.46
CA LEU A 95 11.11 2.01 -2.32
C LEU A 95 10.06 1.43 -1.36
N LEU A 96 9.03 2.21 -1.04
CA LEU A 96 7.90 1.74 -0.22
C LEU A 96 7.17 0.58 -0.91
N ARG A 97 6.98 0.66 -2.23
CA ARG A 97 6.35 -0.39 -3.03
C ARG A 97 7.17 -1.68 -3.07
N THR A 98 8.50 -1.57 -3.19
CA THR A 98 9.36 -2.75 -3.26
C THR A 98 9.44 -3.48 -1.93
N PHE A 99 9.50 -2.74 -0.81
CA PHE A 99 9.85 -3.33 0.49
C PHE A 99 8.72 -3.40 1.51
N VAL A 100 7.73 -2.50 1.45
CA VAL A 100 6.80 -2.27 2.56
C VAL A 100 5.37 -2.70 2.20
N VAL A 101 4.80 -2.09 1.16
CA VAL A 101 3.37 -2.23 0.82
C VAL A 101 3.18 -2.48 -0.66
N GLU A 102 2.32 -3.44 -1.01
CA GLU A 102 1.91 -3.71 -2.39
C GLU A 102 0.41 -3.55 -2.58
N PRO A 103 -0.03 -2.81 -3.60
CA PRO A 103 -1.44 -2.75 -3.96
C PRO A 103 -1.83 -4.00 -4.76
N PHE A 104 -2.96 -4.61 -4.39
CA PHE A 104 -3.59 -5.70 -5.16
C PHE A 104 -5.05 -5.37 -5.44
N LYS A 105 -5.56 -5.84 -6.58
CA LYS A 105 -6.99 -5.82 -6.90
C LYS A 105 -7.56 -7.23 -6.73
N ILE A 106 -8.72 -7.35 -6.07
CA ILE A 106 -9.41 -8.62 -5.84
C ILE A 106 -10.26 -8.99 -7.06
N PRO A 107 -9.93 -10.07 -7.79
CA PRO A 107 -10.65 -10.45 -8.99
C PRO A 107 -11.80 -11.43 -8.74
N SER A 108 -11.81 -12.16 -7.62
CA SER A 108 -12.75 -13.26 -7.36
C SER A 108 -13.46 -13.16 -6.00
N GLY A 109 -14.59 -13.87 -5.87
CA GLY A 109 -15.49 -13.85 -4.71
C GLY A 109 -15.12 -14.79 -3.56
N SER A 110 -14.00 -15.50 -3.63
CA SER A 110 -13.62 -16.55 -2.67
C SER A 110 -13.40 -16.08 -1.22
N MET A 111 -13.22 -14.78 -1.01
CA MET A 111 -13.00 -14.15 0.30
C MET A 111 -14.20 -13.33 0.77
N ILE A 112 -15.36 -13.44 0.12
CA ILE A 112 -16.60 -12.79 0.57
C ILE A 112 -17.05 -13.42 1.90
N PRO A 113 -17.49 -12.64 2.90
CA PRO A 113 -17.80 -11.20 2.83
C PRO A 113 -16.62 -10.28 3.18
N THR A 114 -15.50 -10.83 3.64
CA THR A 114 -14.32 -10.05 4.06
C THR A 114 -13.77 -9.20 2.92
N LEU A 115 -13.60 -9.80 1.74
CA LEU A 115 -13.14 -9.12 0.53
C LEU A 115 -14.12 -9.36 -0.63
N ALA A 116 -14.51 -8.27 -1.28
CA ALA A 116 -15.42 -8.29 -2.42
C ALA A 116 -14.66 -8.13 -3.74
N ILE A 117 -15.23 -8.67 -4.82
CA ILE A 117 -14.71 -8.48 -6.18
C ILE A 117 -14.63 -6.98 -6.49
N GLY A 118 -13.45 -6.50 -6.85
CA GLY A 118 -13.16 -5.09 -7.12
C GLY A 118 -12.61 -4.28 -5.94
N ASP A 119 -12.42 -4.90 -4.78
CA ASP A 119 -11.64 -4.30 -3.70
C ASP A 119 -10.18 -4.14 -4.14
N HIS A 120 -9.59 -3.00 -3.80
CA HIS A 120 -8.17 -2.73 -3.90
C HIS A 120 -7.61 -2.70 -2.49
N ILE A 121 -6.65 -3.59 -2.23
CA ILE A 121 -6.10 -3.82 -0.91
C ILE A 121 -4.63 -3.42 -0.86
N PHE A 122 -4.17 -3.05 0.33
CA PHE A 122 -2.75 -3.00 0.64
C PHE A 122 -2.32 -4.29 1.34
N VAL A 123 -1.18 -4.81 0.88
CA VAL A 123 -0.53 -6.00 1.44
C VAL A 123 0.78 -5.58 2.07
N ASN A 124 0.94 -5.84 3.36
CA ASN A 124 2.17 -5.60 4.10
C ASN A 124 3.15 -6.77 3.87
N LYS A 125 4.22 -6.51 3.11
CA LYS A 125 5.27 -7.50 2.81
C LYS A 125 6.17 -7.79 3.99
N LEU A 126 6.41 -6.78 4.85
CA LEU A 126 7.30 -6.90 6.01
C LEU A 126 6.79 -7.88 7.07
N SER A 127 5.48 -8.14 7.10
CA SER A 127 4.85 -9.04 8.09
C SER A 127 5.53 -10.43 8.18
N TYR A 128 6.11 -10.92 7.08
CA TYR A 128 6.69 -12.26 7.00
C TYR A 128 8.13 -12.28 6.49
N GLY A 129 8.84 -11.16 6.60
CA GLY A 129 10.22 -11.00 6.18
C GLY A 129 10.42 -10.16 4.93
N LEU A 130 11.65 -9.67 4.78
CA LEU A 130 12.06 -8.81 3.70
C LEU A 130 12.54 -9.64 2.51
N TRP A 131 11.98 -9.38 1.34
CA TRP A 131 12.55 -9.88 0.10
C TRP A 131 13.75 -9.01 -0.28
N ILE A 132 14.94 -9.61 -0.34
CA ILE A 132 16.14 -8.90 -0.79
C ILE A 132 16.22 -9.07 -2.32
N PRO A 133 15.99 -8.00 -3.10
CA PRO A 133 16.18 -8.07 -4.55
C PRO A 133 17.62 -8.49 -4.87
N PHE A 134 17.80 -9.20 -5.98
CA PHE A 134 19.08 -9.77 -6.47
C PHE A 134 19.66 -10.95 -5.67
N ALA A 135 19.44 -11.02 -4.35
CA ALA A 135 19.94 -12.13 -3.54
C ALA A 135 19.09 -13.42 -3.63
N GLN A 136 17.89 -13.34 -4.22
CA GLN A 136 16.87 -14.42 -4.26
C GLN A 136 16.57 -15.06 -2.89
N LYS A 137 16.91 -14.38 -1.80
CA LYS A 137 16.72 -14.83 -0.43
C LYS A 137 15.68 -13.97 0.26
N LYS A 138 14.73 -14.63 0.93
CA LYS A 138 13.77 -13.97 1.81
C LYS A 138 14.34 -13.99 3.23
N LEU A 139 14.70 -12.82 3.74
CA LEU A 139 15.18 -12.69 5.10
C LEU A 139 13.99 -12.63 6.03
N ARG A 140 13.77 -13.71 6.78
CA ARG A 140 12.58 -13.90 7.60
C ARG A 140 12.79 -13.21 8.93
N PHE A 141 11.92 -12.25 9.23
CA PHE A 141 11.85 -11.57 10.51
C PHE A 141 10.41 -11.63 11.01
N GLY A 142 10.23 -11.79 12.31
CA GLY A 142 8.91 -11.96 12.96
C GLY A 142 8.45 -13.41 13.11
N ALA A 143 7.28 -13.61 13.72
CA ALA A 143 6.73 -14.92 14.09
C ALA A 143 6.21 -15.77 12.91
N GLY A 144 6.26 -15.24 11.68
CA GLY A 144 5.67 -15.88 10.50
C GLY A 144 4.15 -15.68 10.40
N PRO A 145 3.48 -16.38 9.46
CA PRO A 145 2.02 -16.31 9.33
C PRO A 145 1.34 -16.82 10.59
N GLN A 146 0.40 -16.04 11.10
CA GLN A 146 -0.41 -16.38 12.25
C GLN A 146 -1.77 -16.91 11.82
N ARG A 147 -2.42 -17.60 12.74
CA ARG A 147 -3.76 -18.12 12.51
C ARG A 147 -4.74 -16.96 12.35
N GLY A 148 -5.61 -17.04 11.36
CA GLY A 148 -6.55 -16.00 11.00
C GLY A 148 -5.98 -14.93 10.07
N ASP A 149 -4.68 -14.87 9.81
CA ASP A 149 -4.13 -13.90 8.86
C ASP A 149 -4.70 -14.11 7.45
N VAL A 150 -5.09 -13.02 6.80
CA VAL A 150 -5.41 -13.01 5.37
C VAL A 150 -4.13 -12.74 4.60
N ILE A 151 -3.72 -13.68 3.75
CA ILE A 151 -2.42 -13.66 3.09
C ILE A 151 -2.55 -13.70 1.57
N VAL A 152 -1.67 -12.96 0.90
CA VAL A 152 -1.44 -13.11 -0.54
C VAL A 152 -0.23 -14.01 -0.75
N PHE A 153 -0.35 -15.00 -1.62
CA PHE A 153 0.70 -15.97 -1.90
C PHE A 153 0.67 -16.43 -3.37
N ILE A 154 1.82 -16.89 -3.84
CA ILE A 154 1.98 -17.51 -5.16
C ILE A 154 1.33 -18.89 -5.12
N TYR A 155 0.38 -19.14 -6.02
CA TYR A 155 -0.37 -20.38 -6.07
C TYR A 155 0.56 -21.59 -6.32
N PRO A 156 0.56 -22.62 -5.44
CA PRO A 156 1.55 -23.71 -5.53
C PRO A 156 1.48 -24.56 -6.82
N LYS A 157 0.33 -24.63 -7.50
CA LYS A 157 0.19 -25.42 -8.74
C LYS A 157 0.48 -24.62 -10.01
N ASP A 158 0.39 -23.29 -9.94
CA ASP A 158 0.66 -22.39 -11.06
C ASP A 158 1.29 -21.09 -10.52
N PRO A 159 2.63 -20.98 -10.56
CA PRO A 159 3.35 -19.84 -10.01
C PRO A 159 3.08 -18.49 -10.70
N THR A 160 2.36 -18.49 -11.83
CA THR A 160 1.97 -17.26 -12.53
C THR A 160 0.79 -16.55 -11.86
N LYS A 161 0.10 -17.23 -10.92
CA LYS A 161 -1.11 -16.73 -10.26
C LYS A 161 -0.88 -16.42 -8.80
N ASP A 162 -1.42 -15.28 -8.37
CA ASP A 162 -1.50 -14.88 -6.96
C ASP A 162 -2.87 -15.20 -6.39
N PHE A 163 -2.88 -15.83 -5.22
CA PHE A 163 -4.08 -16.19 -4.49
C PHE A 163 -4.12 -15.43 -3.17
N ILE A 164 -5.34 -15.13 -2.71
CA ILE A 164 -5.61 -14.57 -1.40
C ILE A 164 -6.53 -15.52 -0.63
N LYS A 165 -6.11 -15.92 0.57
CA LYS A 165 -6.85 -16.83 1.46
C LYS A 165 -6.52 -16.52 2.92
N ARG A 166 -7.34 -17.05 3.83
CA ARG A 166 -7.11 -16.98 5.27
C ARG A 166 -6.32 -18.17 5.77
N VAL A 167 -5.33 -17.94 6.62
CA VAL A 167 -4.57 -18.98 7.30
C VAL A 167 -5.45 -19.62 8.37
N VAL A 168 -5.81 -20.89 8.18
CA VAL A 168 -6.63 -21.65 9.13
C VAL A 168 -5.77 -22.62 9.94
N GLY A 169 -4.77 -23.26 9.33
CA GLY A 169 -3.88 -24.23 9.98
C GLY A 169 -2.42 -23.81 9.94
N LEU A 170 -1.71 -24.02 11.05
CA LEU A 170 -0.29 -23.75 11.25
C LEU A 170 0.50 -25.07 11.41
N PRO A 171 1.83 -25.05 11.23
CA PRO A 171 2.66 -26.24 11.40
C PRO A 171 2.35 -27.02 12.69
N GLY A 172 2.15 -28.33 12.55
CA GLY A 172 1.79 -29.24 13.64
C GLY A 172 0.29 -29.53 13.74
N ASP A 173 -0.57 -28.64 13.23
CA ASP A 173 -2.01 -28.85 13.27
C ASP A 173 -2.46 -30.02 12.40
N THR A 174 -3.46 -30.75 12.88
CA THR A 174 -4.26 -31.66 12.08
C THR A 174 -5.58 -30.97 11.76
N ILE A 175 -5.87 -30.79 10.47
CA ILE A 175 -7.04 -30.04 10.00
C ILE A 175 -8.04 -31.00 9.38
N GLU A 176 -9.28 -30.92 9.86
CA GLU A 176 -10.42 -31.58 9.22
C GLU A 176 -11.48 -30.53 8.89
N VAL A 177 -12.16 -30.70 7.76
CA VAL A 177 -13.35 -29.91 7.44
C VAL A 177 -14.49 -30.86 7.14
N ARG A 178 -15.57 -30.76 7.92
CA ARG A 178 -16.82 -31.52 7.74
C ARG A 178 -17.97 -30.54 7.61
N ASN A 179 -18.74 -30.59 6.52
CA ASN A 179 -19.87 -29.69 6.27
C ASN A 179 -19.50 -28.21 6.49
N ASN A 180 -18.35 -27.77 5.96
CA ASN A 180 -17.77 -26.43 6.11
C ASN A 180 -17.44 -25.96 7.54
N VAL A 181 -17.52 -26.86 8.52
CA VAL A 181 -17.04 -26.64 9.88
C VAL A 181 -15.63 -27.17 10.01
N VAL A 182 -14.73 -26.33 10.50
CA VAL A 182 -13.32 -26.66 10.72
C VAL A 182 -13.16 -27.36 12.07
N PHE A 183 -12.33 -28.40 12.09
CA PHE A 183 -11.81 -29.05 13.29
C PHE A 183 -10.29 -28.94 13.24
N ILE A 184 -9.69 -28.47 14.34
CA ILE A 184 -8.24 -28.33 14.47
C ILE A 184 -7.80 -29.18 15.65
N ASN A 185 -6.91 -30.13 15.41
CA ASN A 185 -6.46 -31.09 16.41
C ASN A 185 -7.65 -31.79 17.10
N LYS A 186 -8.64 -32.21 16.29
CA LYS A 186 -9.92 -32.83 16.71
C LYS A 186 -10.87 -31.90 17.49
N LYS A 187 -10.48 -30.67 17.80
CA LYS A 187 -11.35 -29.67 18.43
C LYS A 187 -12.20 -28.97 17.38
N LYS A 188 -13.53 -29.02 17.54
CA LYS A 188 -14.46 -28.26 16.72
C LYS A 188 -14.26 -26.76 16.93
N ILE A 189 -14.08 -26.02 15.83
CA ILE A 189 -13.97 -24.57 15.85
C ILE A 189 -15.37 -23.95 16.05
N GLY A 190 -15.44 -22.91 16.88
CA GLY A 190 -16.69 -22.24 17.21
C GLY A 190 -17.25 -21.50 16.01
N LEU A 191 -18.55 -21.68 15.75
CA LEU A 191 -19.26 -21.06 14.65
C LEU A 191 -20.59 -20.47 15.13
N VAL A 192 -20.73 -19.15 15.04
CA VAL A 192 -21.94 -18.43 15.47
C VAL A 192 -22.70 -17.94 14.24
N LYS A 193 -23.95 -18.40 14.09
CA LYS A 193 -24.87 -17.94 13.04
C LYS A 193 -25.19 -16.46 13.21
N LYS A 194 -25.21 -15.70 12.11
CA LYS A 194 -25.58 -14.29 12.10
C LYS A 194 -26.85 -14.02 11.31
N HIS A 195 -26.71 -13.72 10.02
CA HIS A 195 -27.81 -13.31 9.16
C HIS A 195 -27.62 -13.86 7.75
N MET A 196 -28.66 -13.75 6.94
CA MET A 196 -28.56 -13.99 5.50
C MET A 196 -27.88 -12.81 4.81
N HIS A 197 -27.08 -13.10 3.80
CA HIS A 197 -26.38 -12.10 3.01
C HIS A 197 -26.50 -12.42 1.52
N THR A 198 -26.97 -11.43 0.77
CA THR A 198 -26.99 -11.50 -0.70
C THR A 198 -25.75 -10.78 -1.22
N TYR A 199 -24.99 -11.45 -2.06
CA TYR A 199 -23.77 -10.91 -2.64
C TYR A 199 -23.77 -11.13 -4.15
N LYS A 200 -23.00 -10.29 -4.85
CA LYS A 200 -22.81 -10.44 -6.29
C LYS A 200 -21.50 -11.15 -6.57
N GLU A 201 -21.58 -12.11 -7.46
CA GLU A 201 -20.43 -12.81 -8.01
C GLU A 201 -20.35 -12.53 -9.51
N GLN A 202 -19.16 -12.70 -10.07
CA GLN A 202 -18.91 -12.54 -11.49
C GLN A 202 -18.50 -13.89 -12.04
N ASP A 203 -19.21 -14.35 -13.06
CA ASP A 203 -18.87 -15.58 -13.75
C ASP A 203 -17.52 -15.43 -14.47
N GLU A 204 -16.60 -16.38 -14.29
CA GLU A 204 -15.23 -16.26 -14.79
C GLU A 204 -15.16 -16.28 -16.32
N MET A 205 -16.09 -16.98 -16.98
CA MET A 205 -16.12 -17.13 -18.44
C MET A 205 -16.90 -16.00 -19.13
N SER A 206 -18.16 -15.82 -18.74
CA SER A 206 -19.08 -14.85 -19.36
C SER A 206 -18.90 -13.42 -18.83
N ARG A 207 -18.17 -13.24 -17.73
CA ARG A 207 -18.03 -11.96 -17.00
C ARG A 207 -19.35 -11.35 -16.55
N GLN A 208 -20.45 -12.10 -16.61
CA GLN A 208 -21.75 -11.64 -16.17
C GLN A 208 -21.84 -11.65 -14.65
N TRP A 209 -22.50 -10.62 -14.11
CA TRP A 209 -22.77 -10.53 -12.69
C TRP A 209 -24.06 -11.25 -12.36
N TYR A 210 -24.03 -12.08 -11.34
CA TYR A 210 -25.21 -12.75 -10.80
C TYR A 210 -25.23 -12.66 -9.28
N SER A 211 -26.40 -12.86 -8.69
CA SER A 211 -26.57 -12.74 -7.23
C SER A 211 -26.67 -14.12 -6.59
N ARG A 212 -25.96 -14.32 -5.49
CA ARG A 212 -26.06 -15.50 -4.63
C ARG A 212 -26.56 -15.10 -3.24
N LYS A 213 -27.16 -16.06 -2.55
CA LYS A 213 -27.53 -15.94 -1.13
C LYS A 213 -26.69 -16.91 -0.34
N GLY A 214 -26.09 -16.43 0.74
CA GLY A 214 -25.39 -17.27 1.69
C GLY A 214 -25.69 -16.82 3.10
N ARG A 215 -25.49 -17.72 4.06
CA ARG A 215 -25.59 -17.42 5.48
C ARG A 215 -24.22 -17.00 6.01
N VAL A 216 -24.18 -15.85 6.68
CA VAL A 216 -22.99 -15.34 7.34
C VAL A 216 -22.87 -15.96 8.72
N TYR A 217 -21.65 -16.35 9.06
CA TYR A 217 -21.27 -16.84 10.37
C TYR A 217 -20.05 -16.08 10.89
N ILE A 218 -19.86 -16.08 12.20
CA ILE A 218 -18.59 -15.72 12.84
C ILE A 218 -17.89 -17.00 13.24
N GLU A 219 -16.69 -17.22 12.72
CA GLU A 219 -15.81 -18.31 13.14
C GLU A 219 -14.74 -17.80 14.10
N ASP A 220 -14.48 -18.56 15.16
CA ASP A 220 -13.51 -18.23 16.21
C ASP A 220 -12.29 -19.15 16.16
N LEU A 221 -11.23 -18.70 15.48
CA LEU A 221 -9.97 -19.42 15.37
C LEU A 221 -9.08 -19.15 16.59
N PHE A 222 -9.45 -19.72 17.74
CA PHE A 222 -8.71 -19.59 19.01
C PHE A 222 -8.51 -18.13 19.47
N GLY A 223 -9.58 -17.35 19.45
CA GLY A 223 -9.61 -15.93 19.81
C GLY A 223 -9.64 -15.00 18.61
N VAL A 224 -9.23 -15.48 17.42
CA VAL A 224 -9.27 -14.69 16.18
C VAL A 224 -10.61 -14.88 15.48
N LYS A 225 -11.51 -13.91 15.69
CA LYS A 225 -12.86 -13.91 15.13
C LYS A 225 -12.89 -13.27 13.75
N HIS A 226 -13.50 -13.95 12.78
CA HIS A 226 -13.72 -13.42 11.43
C HIS A 226 -15.07 -13.86 10.89
N THR A 227 -15.53 -13.20 9.84
CA THR A 227 -16.76 -13.55 9.14
C THR A 227 -16.47 -14.54 8.02
N LEU A 228 -17.37 -15.51 7.87
CA LEU A 228 -17.39 -16.42 6.73
C LEU A 228 -18.79 -16.53 6.17
N LEU A 229 -18.89 -17.05 4.96
CA LEU A 229 -20.13 -17.31 4.25
C LEU A 229 -20.24 -18.79 3.90
N GLN A 230 -21.43 -19.36 4.10
CA GLN A 230 -21.80 -20.66 3.56
C GLN A 230 -23.04 -20.51 2.69
N ASP A 231 -23.02 -21.10 1.51
CA ASP A 231 -24.18 -21.14 0.61
C ASP A 231 -25.21 -22.12 1.16
N GLU A 232 -26.47 -21.68 1.26
CA GLU A 232 -27.54 -22.53 1.83
C GLU A 232 -27.91 -23.70 0.93
N ASN A 233 -27.67 -23.56 -0.38
CA ASN A 233 -28.01 -24.56 -1.38
C ASN A 233 -26.80 -25.41 -1.79
N ALA A 234 -25.61 -25.13 -1.24
CA ALA A 234 -24.44 -25.94 -1.53
C ALA A 234 -24.58 -27.33 -0.90
N ILE A 235 -24.30 -28.36 -1.69
CA ILE A 235 -24.24 -29.73 -1.22
C ILE A 235 -23.08 -29.80 -0.20
N PRO A 236 -23.31 -30.30 1.03
CA PRO A 236 -22.26 -30.41 2.03
C PRO A 236 -21.08 -31.20 1.46
N SER A 237 -19.92 -30.55 1.34
CA SER A 237 -18.73 -31.21 0.82
C SER A 237 -18.11 -32.10 1.89
N ASN A 238 -18.53 -33.37 1.94
CA ASN A 238 -17.78 -34.42 2.63
C ASN A 238 -16.60 -34.82 1.74
N ARG A 239 -15.52 -34.02 1.81
CA ARG A 239 -14.33 -34.25 1.00
C ARG A 239 -13.60 -35.49 1.49
N ASN A 240 -13.27 -36.38 0.55
CA ASN A 240 -12.41 -37.51 0.83
C ASN A 240 -10.95 -37.02 0.94
N TRP A 241 -10.41 -37.06 2.16
CA TRP A 241 -9.03 -36.67 2.43
C TRP A 241 -8.00 -37.74 2.06
N SER A 242 -8.44 -38.92 1.59
CA SER A 242 -7.56 -40.05 1.26
C SER A 242 -6.49 -39.74 0.20
N SER A 243 -6.77 -38.79 -0.69
CA SER A 243 -5.84 -38.35 -1.74
C SER A 243 -4.72 -37.42 -1.23
N PHE A 244 -4.82 -36.93 0.02
CA PHE A 244 -3.81 -36.04 0.63
C PHE A 244 -2.80 -36.87 1.43
N THR A 245 -1.61 -37.08 0.88
CA THR A 245 -0.54 -37.90 1.48
C THR A 245 0.27 -37.17 2.57
N ASP A 246 -0.07 -35.91 2.85
CA ASP A 246 0.63 -35.08 3.83
C ASP A 246 0.34 -35.44 5.30
N ALA A 247 -0.58 -36.38 5.55
CA ALA A 247 -0.84 -36.95 6.88
C ALA A 247 -0.28 -38.39 7.02
N PRO A 248 0.27 -38.75 8.21
CA PRO A 248 0.54 -40.14 8.59
C PRO A 248 -0.70 -41.03 8.37
N GLN A 249 -0.51 -42.30 7.98
CA GLN A 249 -1.61 -43.20 7.61
C GLN A 249 -2.72 -43.29 8.67
N ASN A 250 -2.37 -43.25 9.96
CA ASN A 250 -3.29 -43.28 11.10
C ASN A 250 -4.07 -41.97 11.35
N LEU A 251 -3.69 -40.87 10.70
CA LEU A 251 -4.38 -39.57 10.79
C LEU A 251 -5.13 -39.20 9.50
N ARG A 252 -5.01 -40.00 8.42
CA ARG A 252 -5.70 -39.74 7.14
C ARG A 252 -7.23 -39.69 7.27
N SER A 253 -7.79 -40.33 8.30
CA SER A 253 -9.22 -40.25 8.62
C SER A 253 -9.67 -38.88 9.16
N TRP A 254 -8.74 -38.02 9.58
CA TRP A 254 -8.99 -36.69 10.14
C TRP A 254 -8.40 -35.53 9.30
N GLY A 255 -7.89 -35.80 8.09
CA GLY A 255 -7.34 -34.79 7.19
C GLY A 255 -5.83 -34.52 7.33
N PRO A 256 -5.27 -33.54 6.59
CA PRO A 256 -3.83 -33.31 6.51
C PRO A 256 -3.22 -32.78 7.81
N LYS A 257 -1.99 -33.23 8.12
CA LYS A 257 -1.15 -32.60 9.14
C LYS A 257 -0.29 -31.52 8.49
N VAL A 258 -0.37 -30.28 8.98
CA VAL A 258 0.38 -29.17 8.43
C VAL A 258 1.87 -29.34 8.75
N LYS A 259 2.70 -29.42 7.70
CA LYS A 259 4.14 -29.64 7.82
C LYS A 259 4.90 -28.38 8.27
N PRO A 260 6.07 -28.50 8.91
CA PRO A 260 6.97 -27.38 9.15
C PRO A 260 7.24 -26.57 7.89
N GLY A 261 7.13 -25.25 7.96
CA GLY A 261 7.32 -24.37 6.80
C GLY A 261 6.14 -24.27 5.84
N PHE A 262 4.99 -24.84 6.19
CA PHE A 262 3.73 -24.76 5.42
C PHE A 262 2.58 -24.21 6.27
N VAL A 263 1.52 -23.76 5.60
CA VAL A 263 0.23 -23.40 6.22
C VAL A 263 -0.93 -24.03 5.45
N PHE A 264 -2.06 -24.22 6.13
CA PHE A 264 -3.33 -24.61 5.52
C PHE A 264 -4.23 -23.38 5.42
N VAL A 265 -4.75 -23.08 4.24
CA VAL A 265 -5.53 -21.87 3.99
C VAL A 265 -6.93 -22.17 3.46
N MET A 266 -7.89 -21.32 3.79
CA MET A 266 -9.26 -21.41 3.31
C MET A 266 -9.80 -20.05 2.87
N GLY A 267 -10.77 -20.07 1.96
CA GLY A 267 -11.56 -18.89 1.64
C GLY A 267 -12.66 -18.66 2.67
N ASP A 268 -13.00 -17.39 2.89
CA ASP A 268 -14.12 -17.01 3.75
C ASP A 268 -15.47 -17.34 3.08
N ASN A 269 -15.52 -17.38 1.75
CA ASN A 269 -16.65 -17.92 1.01
C ASN A 269 -16.48 -19.44 0.86
N ARG A 270 -16.97 -20.19 1.86
CA ARG A 270 -16.59 -21.59 2.09
C ARG A 270 -16.96 -22.50 0.94
N ASP A 271 -18.10 -22.29 0.32
CA ASP A 271 -18.60 -23.15 -0.75
C ASP A 271 -18.04 -22.76 -2.13
N HIS A 272 -17.59 -21.51 -2.28
CA HIS A 272 -17.11 -20.94 -3.55
C HIS A 272 -15.64 -20.51 -3.44
N SER A 273 -14.80 -21.42 -2.95
CA SER A 273 -13.37 -21.17 -2.78
C SER A 273 -12.54 -22.41 -3.11
N SER A 274 -11.69 -22.27 -4.14
CA SER A 274 -10.60 -23.21 -4.40
C SER A 274 -9.40 -22.88 -3.50
N ASP A 275 -9.14 -23.73 -2.51
CA ASP A 275 -8.14 -23.51 -1.46
C ASP A 275 -7.47 -24.81 -1.00
N SER A 276 -6.85 -24.84 0.18
CA SER A 276 -6.07 -26.01 0.63
C SER A 276 -6.89 -27.31 0.72
N ARG A 277 -8.23 -27.22 0.72
CA ARG A 277 -9.13 -28.37 0.60
C ARG A 277 -9.08 -29.06 -0.77
N GLU A 278 -8.49 -28.44 -1.79
CA GLU A 278 -8.39 -28.94 -3.17
C GLU A 278 -6.95 -29.27 -3.56
N TRP A 279 -6.03 -28.36 -3.29
CA TRP A 279 -4.67 -28.44 -3.80
C TRP A 279 -3.59 -28.62 -2.72
N GLY A 280 -3.98 -28.62 -1.44
CA GLY A 280 -3.10 -28.95 -0.31
C GLY A 280 -2.45 -27.75 0.37
N LEU A 281 -1.31 -27.98 1.01
CA LEU A 281 -0.65 -26.98 1.86
C LEU A 281 0.08 -25.90 1.05
N VAL A 282 0.19 -24.69 1.62
CA VAL A 282 0.97 -23.57 1.05
C VAL A 282 2.35 -23.52 1.70
N PRO A 283 3.45 -23.59 0.93
CA PRO A 283 4.77 -23.27 1.46
C PRO A 283 4.82 -21.82 1.95
N VAL A 284 5.31 -21.56 3.16
CA VAL A 284 5.40 -20.18 3.70
C VAL A 284 6.31 -19.29 2.84
N LYS A 285 7.25 -19.89 2.11
CA LYS A 285 8.09 -19.18 1.13
C LYS A 285 7.29 -18.56 -0.03
N ASN A 286 6.11 -19.10 -0.34
CA ASN A 286 5.23 -18.57 -1.41
C ASN A 286 4.44 -17.33 -0.95
N ILE A 287 4.41 -17.03 0.34
CA ILE A 287 3.63 -15.90 0.87
C ILE A 287 4.30 -14.57 0.50
N LYS A 288 3.57 -13.69 -0.18
CA LYS A 288 4.01 -12.33 -0.53
C LYS A 288 3.82 -11.35 0.62
N GLY A 289 2.73 -11.46 1.37
CA GLY A 289 2.48 -10.60 2.53
C GLY A 289 1.09 -10.78 3.14
N ARG A 290 0.79 -9.99 4.16
CA ARG A 290 -0.50 -9.97 4.87
C ARG A 290 -1.38 -8.84 4.32
N ALA A 291 -2.61 -9.15 3.95
CA ALA A 291 -3.59 -8.13 3.57
C ALA A 291 -4.02 -7.34 4.82
N VAL A 292 -3.98 -6.00 4.76
CA VAL A 292 -4.22 -5.15 5.94
C VAL A 292 -5.42 -4.23 5.81
N LEU A 293 -5.67 -3.67 4.62
CA LEU A 293 -6.63 -2.58 4.44
C LEU A 293 -7.19 -2.60 3.03
N VAL A 294 -8.49 -2.37 2.89
CA VAL A 294 -9.13 -1.99 1.62
C VAL A 294 -9.01 -0.46 1.47
N TRP A 295 -8.27 0.03 0.48
CA TRP A 295 -8.07 1.48 0.29
C TRP A 295 -8.97 2.08 -0.79
N LEU A 296 -9.51 1.24 -1.68
CA LEU A 296 -10.47 1.61 -2.71
C LEU A 296 -11.34 0.39 -3.00
N SER A 297 -12.60 0.60 -3.33
CA SER A 297 -13.50 -0.46 -3.76
C SER A 297 -14.38 0.01 -4.91
N TYR A 298 -14.32 -0.70 -6.03
CA TYR A 298 -15.10 -0.39 -7.23
C TYR A 298 -15.59 -1.68 -7.87
N GLY A 299 -16.90 -1.85 -8.05
CA GLY A 299 -17.46 -3.04 -8.70
C GLY A 299 -18.91 -3.37 -8.32
N GLY A 300 -19.36 -4.59 -8.66
CA GLY A 300 -20.72 -5.05 -8.39
C GLY A 300 -21.81 -4.42 -9.26
N GLY A 301 -21.44 -3.85 -10.41
CA GLY A 301 -22.35 -3.14 -11.31
C GLY A 301 -22.95 -1.85 -10.74
N LYS A 302 -22.36 -1.29 -9.67
CA LYS A 302 -22.88 -0.11 -8.96
C LYS A 302 -21.86 1.04 -8.80
N GLY A 303 -20.65 0.91 -9.35
CA GLY A 303 -19.61 1.93 -9.24
C GLY A 303 -18.75 1.82 -7.97
N ILE A 304 -18.40 2.95 -7.37
CA ILE A 304 -17.54 3.06 -6.18
C ILE A 304 -18.33 2.66 -4.92
N ARG A 305 -17.73 1.83 -4.05
CA ARG A 305 -18.32 1.35 -2.78
C ARG A 305 -17.63 2.01 -1.60
N PHE A 306 -18.13 3.18 -1.20
CA PHE A 306 -17.54 3.99 -0.13
C PHE A 306 -17.62 3.34 1.25
N ASP A 307 -18.61 2.47 1.49
CA ASP A 307 -18.77 1.70 2.74
C ASP A 307 -17.61 0.72 3.00
N ARG A 308 -16.81 0.42 1.98
CA ARG A 308 -15.65 -0.47 2.07
C ARG A 308 -14.31 0.27 2.14
N PHE A 309 -14.31 1.59 2.05
CA PHE A 309 -13.08 2.38 2.10
C PHE A 309 -12.48 2.34 3.50
N PHE A 310 -11.17 2.15 3.55
CA PHE A 310 -10.38 2.08 4.77
C PHE A 310 -10.85 0.99 5.75
N THR A 311 -11.53 -0.04 5.24
CA THR A 311 -11.92 -1.20 6.05
C THR A 311 -10.69 -2.05 6.34
N LEU A 312 -10.41 -2.23 7.62
CA LEU A 312 -9.35 -3.13 8.08
C LEU A 312 -9.74 -4.58 7.82
N ILE A 313 -8.78 -5.33 7.28
CA ILE A 313 -8.95 -6.76 7.00
C ILE A 313 -8.61 -7.51 8.29
N LYS A 314 -9.62 -8.15 8.87
CA LYS A 314 -9.51 -8.99 10.07
C LYS A 314 -9.81 -10.43 9.71
#